data_AF-A0AAP7A3M8-F1
#
_entry.id   AF-A0AAP7A3M8-F1
#
_cell.length_a   1.000
_cell.length_b   1.000
_cell.length_c   1.000
_cell.angle_alpha   90.00
_cell.angle_beta   90.00
_cell.angle_gamma   90.00
#
_symmetry.space_group_name_H-M   'P 1'
#
loop_
_entity.id
_entity.type
_entity.pdbx_description
1 polymer ?
#
loop_
_entity_poly.entity_id
_entity_poly.type
_entity_poly.pdbx_seq_one_letter_code
_entity_poly.pdbx_strand_id
1 'polypeptide(L)'
;MKKNRNRSTIWKLVGAVLLTVVIWVGAHIWMSDTNQVSAVPLQLTGQESPLMLFVTKHMMSGEGGIFTNLRDDLPESEHQAANHQMLSESTGLMLLYAVQINNRNLFDNQFSFLQRRLLADKGYIRWRYSPRHDPTAVNAAVDDLRIARALLEADREWGIEEARRIAKGISKALLDGNVSKDYMFDHYDWKFKSRSDRVTMSYMDIHTMGMLAAFDKKWETVRMNSLNLMKDSSLGNGLFRGNWNPSTGFSSTGKINMIDSLYTALYLAEEGEDVSATIQFLKQEWSRNKGKIPSVYAEDGSVREEFESPSVYALAVRLLQYKDEHELAEQLKHRMYAFAVQHPSSPNYGGFVEEKDNSAYSFDQLQVLLTEINPAGK
;
A
#
# COMPACT_ATOMS: atom_id res chain seq x y z
N MET A 1 -56.61 -52.97 5.97
CA MET A 1 -56.44 -51.60 6.50
C MET A 1 -54.95 -51.28 6.70
N LYS A 2 -54.45 -50.31 5.92
CA LYS A 2 -53.27 -49.43 6.08
C LYS A 2 -52.05 -49.93 6.88
N LYS A 3 -51.00 -50.34 6.15
CA LYS A 3 -49.59 -50.19 6.55
C LYS A 3 -48.91 -49.23 5.56
N ASN A 4 -49.12 -47.91 5.74
CA ASN A 4 -48.53 -46.90 4.85
C ASN A 4 -48.09 -45.65 5.64
N ARG A 5 -47.30 -45.87 6.69
CA ARG A 5 -46.63 -44.83 7.47
C ARG A 5 -45.21 -45.32 7.77
N ASN A 6 -44.26 -45.03 6.88
CA ASN A 6 -42.85 -44.84 7.25
C ASN A 6 -41.94 -44.48 6.09
N ARG A 7 -42.35 -44.65 4.82
CA ARG A 7 -41.48 -44.27 3.70
C ARG A 7 -41.19 -42.75 3.68
N SER A 8 -42.20 -41.89 3.89
CA SER A 8 -42.01 -40.43 3.88
C SER A 8 -41.00 -39.92 4.92
N THR A 9 -40.99 -40.48 6.13
CA THR A 9 -40.08 -40.07 7.20
C THR A 9 -38.63 -40.49 6.92
N ILE A 10 -38.44 -41.68 6.34
CA ILE A 10 -37.12 -42.20 5.96
C ILE A 10 -36.51 -41.35 4.83
N TRP A 11 -37.29 -41.00 3.80
CA TRP A 11 -36.81 -40.13 2.72
C TRP A 11 -36.48 -38.71 3.19
N LYS A 12 -37.21 -38.16 4.17
CA LYS A 12 -36.90 -36.86 4.80
C LYS A 12 -35.61 -36.90 5.62
N LEU A 13 -35.36 -37.98 6.36
CA LEU A 13 -34.12 -38.16 7.13
C LEU A 13 -32.91 -38.33 6.22
N VAL A 14 -33.01 -39.14 5.16
CA VAL A 14 -31.92 -39.34 4.19
C VAL A 14 -31.62 -38.05 3.43
N GLY A 15 -32.64 -37.27 3.05
CA GLY A 15 -32.47 -35.96 2.42
C GLY A 15 -31.79 -34.94 3.35
N ALA A 16 -32.13 -34.92 4.64
CA ALA A 16 -31.50 -34.03 5.62
C ALA A 16 -30.02 -34.39 5.90
N VAL A 17 -29.69 -35.69 5.94
CA VAL A 17 -28.31 -36.17 6.09
C VAL A 17 -27.47 -35.86 4.84
N LEU A 18 -28.02 -36.04 3.63
CA LEU A 18 -27.32 -35.69 2.40
C LEU A 18 -27.11 -34.16 2.29
N LEU A 19 -28.10 -33.35 2.67
CA LEU A 19 -27.97 -31.89 2.65
C LEU A 19 -26.91 -31.40 3.65
N THR A 20 -26.87 -31.98 4.86
CA THR A 20 -25.86 -31.63 5.87
C THR A 20 -24.47 -32.07 5.46
N VAL A 21 -24.29 -33.24 4.84
CA VAL A 21 -23.01 -33.68 4.28
C VAL A 21 -22.57 -32.79 3.11
N VAL A 22 -23.47 -32.38 2.22
CA VAL A 22 -23.14 -31.45 1.11
C VAL A 22 -22.79 -30.06 1.62
N ILE A 23 -23.47 -29.56 2.67
CA ILE A 23 -23.11 -28.30 3.33
C ILE A 23 -21.75 -28.44 4.04
N TRP A 24 -21.48 -29.57 4.69
CA TRP A 24 -20.21 -29.82 5.38
C TRP A 24 -19.05 -29.98 4.38
N VAL A 25 -19.26 -30.72 3.28
CA VAL A 25 -18.27 -30.87 2.20
C VAL A 25 -18.08 -29.56 1.45
N GLY A 26 -19.14 -28.82 1.17
CA GLY A 26 -19.06 -27.47 0.57
C GLY A 26 -18.37 -26.46 1.48
N ALA A 27 -18.64 -26.48 2.78
CA ALA A 27 -17.96 -25.67 3.78
C ALA A 27 -16.51 -26.12 3.99
N HIS A 28 -16.22 -27.42 3.91
CA HIS A 28 -14.87 -27.95 4.06
C HIS A 28 -14.01 -27.69 2.81
N ILE A 29 -14.58 -27.77 1.61
CA ILE A 29 -13.95 -27.38 0.33
C ILE A 29 -13.72 -25.85 0.31
N TRP A 30 -14.67 -25.06 0.79
CA TRP A 30 -14.53 -23.60 0.89
C TRP A 30 -13.56 -23.16 2.01
N MET A 31 -13.48 -23.90 3.11
CA MET A 31 -12.49 -23.70 4.19
C MET A 31 -11.11 -24.32 3.87
N SER A 32 -11.02 -25.27 2.94
CA SER A 32 -9.74 -25.84 2.52
C SER A 32 -9.00 -24.96 1.51
N ASP A 33 -9.71 -24.15 0.73
CA ASP A 33 -9.10 -23.25 -0.25
C ASP A 33 -8.32 -22.08 0.37
N THR A 34 -8.57 -21.74 1.65
CA THR A 34 -7.87 -20.64 2.34
C THR A 34 -6.67 -21.09 3.17
N ASN A 35 -6.34 -22.38 3.24
CA ASN A 35 -5.43 -22.91 4.27
C ASN A 35 -4.23 -23.74 3.79
N GLN A 36 -3.76 -23.64 2.54
CA GLN A 36 -2.48 -24.26 2.12
C GLN A 36 -1.65 -23.45 1.11
N VAL A 37 -1.64 -22.12 1.20
CA VAL A 37 -0.59 -21.36 0.49
C VAL A 37 0.74 -21.63 1.19
N SER A 38 1.72 -22.17 0.47
CA SER A 38 3.08 -22.37 0.98
C SER A 38 3.89 -21.08 0.83
N ALA A 39 4.84 -20.85 1.74
CA ALA A 39 5.78 -19.75 1.57
C ALA A 39 6.64 -19.99 0.32
N VAL A 40 6.78 -18.97 -0.53
CA VAL A 40 7.64 -19.02 -1.71
C VAL A 40 9.01 -18.43 -1.34
N PRO A 41 10.12 -19.19 -1.44
CA PRO A 41 11.44 -18.65 -1.14
C PRO A 41 11.86 -17.61 -2.17
N LEU A 42 12.46 -16.53 -1.70
CA LEU A 42 13.08 -15.53 -2.56
C LEU A 42 14.35 -16.09 -3.19
N GLN A 43 14.51 -15.87 -4.49
CA GLN A 43 15.67 -16.26 -5.28
C GLN A 43 16.36 -15.00 -5.78
N LEU A 44 17.59 -14.76 -5.30
CA LEU A 44 18.43 -13.67 -5.76
C LEU A 44 19.16 -14.09 -7.04
N THR A 45 19.22 -13.17 -8.00
CA THR A 45 19.85 -13.35 -9.32
C THR A 45 21.32 -12.90 -9.34
N GLY A 46 21.75 -12.15 -8.32
CA GLY A 46 23.06 -11.50 -8.25
C GLY A 46 23.11 -10.15 -8.99
N GLN A 47 22.00 -9.71 -9.58
CA GLN A 47 21.87 -8.42 -10.27
C GLN A 47 21.12 -7.38 -9.44
N GLU A 48 20.72 -7.73 -8.21
CA GLU A 48 20.01 -6.85 -7.31
C GLU A 48 20.85 -5.62 -6.93
N SER A 49 20.18 -4.47 -6.80
CA SER A 49 20.83 -3.25 -6.32
C SER A 49 21.33 -3.44 -4.88
N PRO A 50 22.33 -2.64 -4.44
CA PRO A 50 22.76 -2.64 -3.04
C PRO A 50 21.60 -2.45 -2.06
N LEU A 51 20.63 -1.59 -2.39
CA LEU A 51 19.44 -1.38 -1.57
C LEU A 51 18.55 -2.61 -1.50
N MET A 52 18.31 -3.30 -2.62
CA MET A 52 17.49 -4.52 -2.62
C MET A 52 18.18 -5.64 -1.83
N LEU A 53 19.51 -5.77 -1.94
CA LEU A 53 20.29 -6.69 -1.11
C LEU A 53 20.18 -6.34 0.38
N PHE A 54 20.23 -5.05 0.74
CA PHE A 54 20.02 -4.61 2.12
C PHE A 54 18.63 -5.01 2.63
N VAL A 55 17.55 -4.68 1.89
CA VAL A 55 16.18 -4.99 2.28
C VAL A 55 15.98 -6.49 2.47
N THR A 56 16.40 -7.30 1.49
CA THR A 56 16.20 -8.76 1.52
C THR A 56 17.00 -9.45 2.61
N LYS A 57 18.20 -8.96 2.94
CA LYS A 57 19.07 -9.55 3.96
C LYS A 57 18.74 -9.10 5.38
N HIS A 58 18.36 -7.84 5.55
CA HIS A 58 18.25 -7.22 6.88
C HIS A 58 16.82 -6.91 7.31
N MET A 59 15.91 -6.68 6.37
CA MET A 59 14.55 -6.23 6.66
C MET A 59 13.47 -7.23 6.22
N MET A 60 13.81 -8.31 5.51
CA MET A 60 12.85 -9.31 5.07
C MET A 60 12.93 -10.56 5.95
N SER A 61 11.78 -11.00 6.45
CA SER A 61 11.65 -12.29 7.15
C SER A 61 11.80 -13.45 6.17
N GLY A 62 12.14 -14.64 6.69
CA GLY A 62 12.19 -15.87 5.87
C GLY A 62 10.86 -16.27 5.23
N GLU A 63 9.75 -15.63 5.63
CA GLU A 63 8.42 -15.81 5.09
C GLU A 63 8.02 -14.78 4.02
N GLY A 64 8.92 -13.83 3.70
CA GLY A 64 8.71 -12.76 2.73
C GLY A 64 8.21 -11.44 3.31
N GLY A 65 7.66 -11.42 4.53
CA GLY A 65 7.20 -10.17 5.13
C GLY A 65 8.35 -9.22 5.46
N ILE A 66 8.14 -7.92 5.27
CA ILE A 66 9.15 -6.88 5.45
C ILE A 66 8.93 -6.17 6.78
N PHE A 67 9.94 -6.19 7.64
CA PHE A 67 9.96 -5.55 8.96
C PHE A 67 9.82 -4.04 8.84
N THR A 68 8.95 -3.45 9.66
CA THR A 68 8.71 -2.00 9.70
C THR A 68 9.99 -1.24 10.05
N ASN A 69 10.80 -1.78 10.95
CA ASN A 69 12.10 -1.20 11.30
C ASN A 69 13.20 -2.26 11.32
N LEU A 70 14.45 -1.83 11.10
CA LEU A 70 15.63 -2.66 11.34
C LEU A 70 15.75 -3.06 12.82
N ARG A 71 15.40 -2.14 13.72
CA ARG A 71 15.35 -2.37 15.18
C ARG A 71 14.18 -3.28 15.55
N ASP A 72 14.31 -3.96 16.69
CA ASP A 72 13.26 -4.79 17.30
C ASP A 72 13.05 -4.49 18.80
N ASP A 73 13.50 -3.34 19.28
CA ASP A 73 13.54 -2.94 20.69
C ASP A 73 12.75 -1.65 20.99
N LEU A 74 12.00 -1.13 20.02
CA LEU A 74 11.19 0.08 20.15
C LEU A 74 9.89 -0.21 20.92
N PRO A 75 9.33 0.79 21.63
CA PRO A 75 8.01 0.67 22.22
C PRO A 75 6.94 0.43 21.15
N GLU A 76 6.09 -0.57 21.35
CA GLU A 76 4.97 -0.85 20.46
C GLU A 76 3.68 -0.16 20.95
N SER A 77 2.81 0.19 20.01
CA SER A 77 1.48 0.71 20.32
C SER A 77 0.40 0.10 19.43
N GLU A 78 -0.86 0.31 19.80
CA GLU A 78 -1.99 -0.13 18.97
C GLU A 78 -2.09 0.65 17.66
N HIS A 79 -1.74 1.94 17.68
CA HIS A 79 -1.95 2.87 16.57
C HIS A 79 -0.75 3.05 15.65
N GLN A 80 0.41 2.50 16.01
CA GLN A 80 1.64 2.63 15.23
C GLN A 80 2.37 1.30 15.17
N ALA A 81 2.81 0.93 13.96
CA ALA A 81 3.68 -0.21 13.79
C ALA A 81 5.13 0.15 14.15
N ALA A 82 5.80 -0.78 14.81
CA ALA A 82 7.19 -0.63 15.19
C ALA A 82 7.88 -1.99 15.04
N ASN A 83 9.20 -2.01 15.18
CA ASN A 83 9.97 -3.23 15.28
C ASN A 83 9.82 -4.14 14.05
N HIS A 84 9.93 -5.46 14.26
CA HIS A 84 9.71 -6.50 13.26
C HIS A 84 8.22 -6.84 13.03
N GLN A 85 7.31 -5.89 13.32
CA GLN A 85 5.97 -5.94 12.77
C GLN A 85 6.05 -5.74 11.24
N MET A 86 5.08 -6.26 10.49
CA MET A 86 5.11 -6.27 9.03
C MET A 86 3.82 -5.66 8.49
N LEU A 87 3.94 -4.66 7.62
CA LEU A 87 2.82 -3.86 7.14
C LEU A 87 2.27 -4.33 5.80
N SER A 88 0.97 -4.16 5.58
CA SER A 88 0.39 -4.21 4.24
C SER A 88 0.97 -3.15 3.32
N GLU A 89 1.33 -1.97 3.85
CA GLU A 89 2.04 -0.92 3.13
C GLU A 89 3.33 -1.46 2.49
N SER A 90 4.19 -2.08 3.30
CA SER A 90 5.47 -2.61 2.83
C SER A 90 5.28 -3.74 1.80
N THR A 91 4.30 -4.62 2.05
CA THR A 91 3.96 -5.72 1.13
C THR A 91 3.45 -5.17 -0.20
N GLY A 92 2.56 -4.18 -0.18
CA GLY A 92 2.01 -3.55 -1.38
C GLY A 92 3.07 -2.81 -2.20
N LEU A 93 3.98 -2.08 -1.55
CA LEU A 93 5.11 -1.42 -2.24
C LEU A 93 6.04 -2.43 -2.91
N MET A 94 6.38 -3.53 -2.23
CA MET A 94 7.25 -4.56 -2.81
C MET A 94 6.57 -5.35 -3.93
N LEU A 95 5.26 -5.63 -3.82
CA LEU A 95 4.48 -6.22 -4.91
C LEU A 95 4.49 -5.32 -6.16
N LEU A 96 4.27 -4.01 -6.00
CA LEU A 96 4.36 -3.05 -7.12
C LEU A 96 5.75 -3.05 -7.74
N TYR A 97 6.79 -2.94 -6.91
CA TYR A 97 8.18 -2.97 -7.40
C TYR A 97 8.45 -4.24 -8.20
N ALA A 98 8.07 -5.42 -7.68
CA ALA A 98 8.27 -6.70 -8.33
C ALA A 98 7.64 -6.79 -9.72
N VAL A 99 6.40 -6.31 -9.88
CA VAL A 99 5.74 -6.27 -11.20
C VAL A 99 6.45 -5.29 -12.13
N GLN A 100 6.83 -4.12 -11.63
CA GLN A 100 7.45 -3.07 -12.44
C GLN A 100 8.84 -3.41 -12.96
N ILE A 101 9.59 -4.26 -12.24
CA ILE A 101 10.88 -4.81 -12.72
C ILE A 101 10.74 -6.18 -13.38
N ASN A 102 9.51 -6.64 -13.64
CA ASN A 102 9.19 -7.96 -14.19
C ASN A 102 9.85 -9.13 -13.43
N ASN A 103 9.94 -9.03 -12.10
CA ASN A 103 10.50 -10.08 -11.24
C ASN A 103 9.39 -10.94 -10.63
N ARG A 104 9.08 -12.03 -11.33
CA ARG A 104 8.01 -12.95 -10.92
C ARG A 104 8.27 -13.65 -9.58
N ASN A 105 9.51 -14.05 -9.29
CA ASN A 105 9.83 -14.74 -8.05
C ASN A 105 9.65 -13.83 -6.82
N LEU A 106 10.09 -12.57 -6.92
CA LEU A 106 9.87 -11.58 -5.86
C LEU A 106 8.37 -11.33 -5.65
N PHE A 107 7.59 -11.23 -6.73
CA PHE A 107 6.13 -11.12 -6.63
C PHE A 107 5.52 -12.32 -5.92
N ASP A 108 5.83 -13.55 -6.34
CA ASP A 108 5.27 -14.76 -5.73
C ASP A 108 5.67 -14.90 -4.25
N ASN A 109 6.88 -14.48 -3.87
CA ASN A 109 7.31 -14.40 -2.48
C ASN A 109 6.39 -13.47 -1.66
N GLN A 110 6.22 -12.22 -2.09
CA GLN A 110 5.36 -11.26 -1.40
C GLN A 110 3.88 -11.64 -1.44
N PHE A 111 3.42 -12.21 -2.56
CA PHE A 111 2.05 -12.64 -2.74
C PHE A 111 1.70 -13.79 -1.80
N SER A 112 2.62 -14.75 -1.63
CA SER A 112 2.45 -15.81 -0.64
C SER A 112 2.41 -15.28 0.80
N PHE A 113 3.17 -14.22 1.12
CA PHE A 113 3.10 -13.57 2.43
C PHE A 113 1.75 -12.86 2.65
N LEU A 114 1.30 -12.09 1.65
CA LEU A 114 -0.01 -11.44 1.63
C LEU A 114 -1.12 -12.46 1.93
N GLN A 115 -1.18 -13.55 1.17
CA GLN A 115 -2.23 -14.57 1.32
C GLN A 115 -2.21 -15.24 2.70
N ARG A 116 -1.02 -15.53 3.25
CA ARG A 116 -0.89 -16.28 4.52
C ARG A 116 -1.07 -15.42 5.76
N ARG A 117 -0.67 -14.14 5.71
CA ARG A 117 -0.51 -13.31 6.92
C ARG A 117 -1.41 -12.07 6.94
N LEU A 118 -1.70 -11.47 5.80
CA LEU A 118 -2.41 -10.18 5.73
C LEU A 118 -3.84 -10.32 5.22
N LEU A 119 -4.09 -11.21 4.25
CA LEU A 119 -5.42 -11.46 3.71
C LEU A 119 -6.32 -12.11 4.78
N ALA A 120 -7.48 -11.53 4.98
CA ALA A 120 -8.55 -12.05 5.82
C ALA A 120 -9.75 -12.44 4.95
N ASP A 121 -10.78 -13.00 5.60
CA ASP A 121 -12.02 -13.40 4.92
C ASP A 121 -12.63 -12.23 4.13
N LYS A 122 -13.35 -12.56 3.05
CA LYS A 122 -14.09 -11.60 2.22
C LYS A 122 -13.23 -10.52 1.55
N GLY A 123 -11.90 -10.70 1.49
CA GLY A 123 -11.00 -9.78 0.82
C GLY A 123 -10.52 -8.62 1.68
N TYR A 124 -10.77 -8.63 2.99
CA TYR A 124 -10.19 -7.67 3.91
C TYR A 124 -8.68 -7.86 4.01
N ILE A 125 -7.93 -6.77 4.07
CA ILE A 125 -6.48 -6.78 4.30
C ILE A 125 -6.20 -6.24 5.69
N ARG A 126 -5.40 -6.97 6.47
CA ARG A 126 -4.90 -6.49 7.76
C ARG A 126 -3.82 -5.46 7.50
N TRP A 127 -3.93 -4.30 8.14
CA TRP A 127 -2.91 -3.26 7.98
C TRP A 127 -1.53 -3.69 8.52
N ARG A 128 -1.54 -4.64 9.47
CA ARG A 128 -0.35 -5.08 10.21
C ARG A 128 -0.43 -6.55 10.59
N TYR A 129 0.68 -7.26 10.38
CA TYR A 129 0.98 -8.56 10.95
C TYR A 129 2.06 -8.44 12.04
N SER A 130 1.90 -9.19 13.12
CA SER A 130 2.92 -9.37 14.15
C SER A 130 2.93 -10.83 14.60
N PRO A 131 4.10 -11.47 14.73
CA PRO A 131 4.18 -12.79 15.35
C PRO A 131 3.95 -12.75 16.87
N ARG A 132 4.01 -11.55 17.49
CA ARG A 132 3.87 -11.35 18.94
C ARG A 132 2.44 -11.05 19.40
N HIS A 133 1.55 -10.66 18.48
CA HIS A 133 0.20 -10.18 18.80
C HIS A 133 -0.87 -10.87 17.97
N ASP A 134 -2.10 -10.79 18.46
CA ASP A 134 -3.27 -11.25 17.71
C ASP A 134 -3.41 -10.48 16.39
N PRO A 135 -3.91 -11.14 15.33
CA PRO A 135 -4.14 -10.47 14.04
C PRO A 135 -5.09 -9.28 14.17
N THR A 136 -4.75 -8.16 13.52
CA THR A 136 -5.63 -7.00 13.47
C THR A 136 -6.89 -7.29 12.62
N ALA A 137 -7.96 -6.54 12.90
CA ALA A 137 -9.22 -6.61 12.16
C ALA A 137 -9.55 -5.30 11.43
N VAL A 138 -8.51 -4.54 11.11
CA VAL A 138 -8.59 -3.19 10.54
C VAL A 138 -7.70 -3.13 9.31
N ASN A 139 -8.17 -2.46 8.26
CA ASN A 139 -7.39 -2.19 7.05
C ASN A 139 -6.84 -0.76 7.04
N ALA A 140 -6.08 -0.44 6.00
CA ALA A 140 -5.81 0.94 5.60
C ALA A 140 -6.10 1.03 4.10
N ALA A 141 -7.06 1.86 3.69
CA ALA A 141 -7.58 1.88 2.32
C ALA A 141 -6.48 2.14 1.27
N VAL A 142 -5.47 2.93 1.63
CA VAL A 142 -4.31 3.19 0.76
C VAL A 142 -3.50 1.92 0.47
N ASP A 143 -3.35 1.04 1.45
CA ASP A 143 -2.61 -0.22 1.28
C ASP A 143 -3.42 -1.21 0.47
N ASP A 144 -4.73 -1.29 0.74
CA ASP A 144 -5.67 -2.12 0.00
C ASP A 144 -5.68 -1.77 -1.48
N LEU A 145 -5.77 -0.47 -1.82
CA LEU A 145 -5.68 0.00 -3.20
C LEU A 145 -4.31 -0.33 -3.80
N ARG A 146 -3.20 -0.03 -3.10
CA ARG A 146 -1.85 -0.33 -3.59
C ARG A 146 -1.64 -1.81 -3.89
N ILE A 147 -2.12 -2.69 -3.02
CA ILE A 147 -2.08 -4.14 -3.23
C ILE A 147 -2.96 -4.52 -4.41
N ALA A 148 -4.20 -4.04 -4.47
CA ALA A 148 -5.11 -4.34 -5.59
C ALA A 148 -4.50 -3.93 -6.94
N ARG A 149 -3.84 -2.77 -7.01
CA ARG A 149 -3.09 -2.32 -8.19
C ARG A 149 -2.03 -3.33 -8.60
N ALA A 150 -1.13 -3.69 -7.67
CA ALA A 150 -0.06 -4.64 -7.97
C ALA A 150 -0.59 -6.01 -8.43
N LEU A 151 -1.67 -6.50 -7.81
CA LEU A 151 -2.30 -7.76 -8.18
C LEU A 151 -2.92 -7.72 -9.59
N LEU A 152 -3.56 -6.61 -9.96
CA LEU A 152 -4.13 -6.42 -11.29
C LEU A 152 -3.05 -6.23 -12.36
N GLU A 153 -1.99 -5.51 -12.05
CA GLU A 153 -0.84 -5.40 -12.95
C GLU A 153 -0.15 -6.75 -13.16
N ALA A 154 -0.03 -7.57 -12.10
CA ALA A 154 0.51 -8.93 -12.19
C ALA A 154 -0.39 -9.90 -12.97
N ASP A 155 -1.72 -9.80 -12.84
CA ASP A 155 -2.65 -10.56 -13.69
C ASP A 155 -2.52 -10.15 -15.16
N ARG A 156 -2.38 -8.86 -15.44
CA ARG A 156 -2.17 -8.36 -16.80
C ARG A 156 -0.83 -8.86 -17.39
N GLU A 157 0.24 -8.82 -16.61
CA GLU A 157 1.59 -9.16 -17.08
C GLU A 157 1.78 -10.69 -17.19
N TRP A 158 1.28 -11.46 -16.22
CA TRP A 158 1.59 -12.89 -16.11
C TRP A 158 0.36 -13.82 -16.02
N GLY A 159 -0.87 -13.30 -16.16
CA GLY A 159 -2.09 -14.12 -16.17
C GLY A 159 -2.43 -14.79 -14.83
N ILE A 160 -2.07 -14.18 -13.69
CA ILE A 160 -2.33 -14.73 -12.36
C ILE A 160 -3.81 -14.54 -11.96
N GLU A 161 -4.67 -15.49 -12.35
CA GLU A 161 -6.11 -15.42 -12.06
C GLU A 161 -6.43 -15.28 -10.56
N GLU A 162 -5.61 -15.89 -9.72
CA GLU A 162 -5.72 -15.81 -8.26
C GLU A 162 -5.47 -14.37 -7.74
N ALA A 163 -4.52 -13.65 -8.33
CA ALA A 163 -4.26 -12.25 -8.03
C ALA A 163 -5.48 -11.38 -8.43
N ARG A 164 -6.04 -11.60 -9.62
CA ARG A 164 -7.29 -10.94 -10.05
C ARG A 164 -8.45 -11.23 -9.11
N ARG A 165 -8.60 -12.47 -8.66
CA ARG A 165 -9.67 -12.88 -7.73
C ARG A 165 -9.53 -12.19 -6.38
N ILE A 166 -8.32 -12.10 -5.84
CA ILE A 166 -8.05 -11.38 -4.58
C ILE A 166 -8.29 -9.88 -4.76
N ALA A 167 -7.82 -9.27 -5.86
CA ALA A 167 -8.07 -7.85 -6.15
C ALA A 167 -9.58 -7.54 -6.23
N LYS A 168 -10.39 -8.43 -6.83
CA LYS A 168 -11.84 -8.32 -6.82
C LYS A 168 -12.44 -8.43 -5.41
N GLY A 169 -11.87 -9.29 -4.55
CA GLY A 169 -12.23 -9.38 -3.14
C GLY A 169 -11.97 -8.07 -2.39
N ILE A 170 -10.77 -7.50 -2.55
CA ILE A 170 -10.37 -6.21 -1.97
C ILE A 170 -11.32 -5.10 -2.43
N SER A 171 -11.61 -5.04 -3.73
CA SER A 171 -12.57 -4.11 -4.33
C SER A 171 -13.91 -4.13 -3.60
N LYS A 172 -14.46 -5.34 -3.38
CA LYS A 172 -15.72 -5.52 -2.66
C LYS A 172 -15.61 -5.11 -1.19
N ALA A 173 -14.54 -5.50 -0.51
CA ALA A 173 -14.31 -5.18 0.90
C ALA A 173 -14.26 -3.66 1.14
N LEU A 174 -13.56 -2.92 0.28
CA LEU A 174 -13.50 -1.46 0.32
C LEU A 174 -14.87 -0.82 0.07
N LEU A 175 -15.62 -1.27 -0.94
CA LEU A 175 -16.95 -0.72 -1.22
C LEU A 175 -17.96 -0.97 -0.10
N ASP A 176 -17.87 -2.13 0.57
CA ASP A 176 -18.77 -2.52 1.65
C ASP A 176 -18.38 -1.85 2.99
N GLY A 177 -17.08 -1.70 3.27
CA GLY A 177 -16.55 -1.23 4.55
C GLY A 177 -16.15 0.24 4.54
N ASN A 178 -15.26 0.63 3.62
CA ASN A 178 -14.61 1.94 3.58
C ASN A 178 -15.42 3.00 2.81
N VAL A 179 -16.37 2.62 1.96
CA VAL A 179 -17.14 3.59 1.17
C VAL A 179 -18.49 3.92 1.80
N SER A 180 -18.82 5.20 1.90
CA SER A 180 -20.15 5.68 2.30
C SER A 180 -20.47 7.04 1.70
N LYS A 181 -21.72 7.21 1.25
CA LYS A 181 -22.15 8.41 0.50
C LYS A 181 -21.16 8.74 -0.62
N ASP A 182 -20.65 7.70 -1.27
CA ASP A 182 -19.70 7.74 -2.38
C ASP A 182 -18.33 8.40 -2.08
N TYR A 183 -17.96 8.51 -0.80
CA TYR A 183 -16.60 8.83 -0.35
C TYR A 183 -15.92 7.60 0.24
N MET A 184 -14.63 7.42 -0.01
CA MET A 184 -13.79 6.39 0.60
C MET A 184 -13.07 6.94 1.83
N PHE A 185 -13.22 6.29 2.96
CA PHE A 185 -12.58 6.67 4.23
C PHE A 185 -11.38 5.78 4.54
N ASP A 186 -10.46 6.32 5.36
CA ASP A 186 -9.12 5.77 5.61
C ASP A 186 -9.11 4.29 6.03
N HIS A 187 -10.00 3.88 6.93
CA HIS A 187 -10.01 2.51 7.44
C HIS A 187 -11.40 2.02 7.84
N TYR A 188 -11.52 0.70 7.90
CA TYR A 188 -12.67 -0.04 8.37
C TYR A 188 -12.23 -1.17 9.30
N ASP A 189 -12.76 -1.16 10.51
CA ASP A 189 -12.68 -2.27 11.45
C ASP A 189 -13.87 -3.21 11.20
N TRP A 190 -13.62 -4.38 10.62
CA TRP A 190 -14.68 -5.34 10.30
C TRP A 190 -15.10 -6.20 11.49
N LYS A 191 -14.34 -6.21 12.60
CA LYS A 191 -14.73 -6.87 13.85
C LYS A 191 -15.81 -6.05 14.56
N PHE A 192 -15.61 -4.73 14.65
CA PHE A 192 -16.56 -3.81 15.28
C PHE A 192 -17.53 -3.15 14.29
N LYS A 193 -17.36 -3.40 12.99
CA LYS A 193 -18.15 -2.82 11.89
C LYS A 193 -18.13 -1.29 11.91
N SER A 194 -16.98 -0.73 12.23
CA SER A 194 -16.77 0.71 12.39
C SER A 194 -15.85 1.22 11.29
N ARG A 195 -16.21 2.35 10.68
CA ARG A 195 -15.39 3.03 9.67
C ARG A 195 -14.82 4.31 10.29
N SER A 196 -13.65 4.73 9.84
CA SER A 196 -13.18 6.08 10.11
C SER A 196 -14.16 7.14 9.61
N ASP A 197 -14.13 8.32 10.22
CA ASP A 197 -14.86 9.50 9.78
C ASP A 197 -13.98 10.46 8.95
N ARG A 198 -12.71 10.09 8.76
CA ARG A 198 -11.70 10.86 8.03
C ARG A 198 -11.41 10.27 6.64
N VAL A 199 -11.19 11.18 5.69
CA VAL A 199 -10.66 10.94 4.36
C VAL A 199 -9.32 11.66 4.23
N THR A 200 -8.25 10.92 3.95
CA THR A 200 -6.91 11.45 3.71
C THR A 200 -6.58 11.48 2.22
N MET A 201 -6.08 12.61 1.70
CA MET A 201 -5.89 12.82 0.26
C MET A 201 -4.86 11.86 -0.34
N SER A 202 -3.77 11.62 0.38
CA SER A 202 -2.71 10.68 0.00
C SER A 202 -3.16 9.22 0.01
N TYR A 203 -4.39 8.90 0.46
CA TYR A 203 -4.94 7.55 0.42
C TYR A 203 -5.71 7.27 -0.87
N MET A 204 -6.01 8.30 -1.67
CA MET A 204 -6.88 8.19 -2.83
C MET A 204 -6.09 7.88 -4.11
N ASP A 205 -5.66 6.63 -4.27
CA ASP A 205 -5.12 6.12 -5.54
C ASP A 205 -6.27 6.00 -6.57
N ILE A 206 -6.61 7.14 -7.18
CA ILE A 206 -7.71 7.30 -8.13
C ILE A 206 -7.48 6.52 -9.43
N HIS A 207 -6.23 6.24 -9.80
CA HIS A 207 -5.90 5.36 -10.91
C HIS A 207 -6.41 3.94 -10.66
N THR A 208 -6.09 3.41 -9.48
CA THR A 208 -6.52 2.08 -9.06
C THR A 208 -8.03 2.00 -8.93
N MET A 209 -8.69 3.03 -8.39
CA MET A 209 -10.16 3.07 -8.38
C MET A 209 -10.74 2.93 -9.80
N GLY A 210 -10.09 3.53 -10.80
CA GLY A 210 -10.46 3.37 -12.21
C GLY A 210 -10.31 1.93 -12.70
N MET A 211 -9.22 1.25 -12.32
CA MET A 211 -9.04 -0.19 -12.61
C MET A 211 -10.13 -1.05 -11.96
N LEU A 212 -10.50 -0.73 -10.71
CA LEU A 212 -11.52 -1.47 -9.95
C LEU A 212 -12.95 -1.30 -10.51
N ALA A 213 -13.21 -0.27 -11.32
CA ALA A 213 -14.48 -0.09 -12.01
C ALA A 213 -14.82 -1.24 -12.97
N ALA A 214 -13.81 -2.00 -13.42
CA ALA A 214 -14.02 -3.22 -14.21
C ALA A 214 -14.75 -4.32 -13.41
N PHE A 215 -14.69 -4.29 -12.08
CA PHE A 215 -15.42 -5.23 -11.22
C PHE A 215 -16.76 -4.71 -10.74
N ASP A 216 -16.85 -3.42 -10.43
CA ASP A 216 -18.07 -2.76 -9.97
C ASP A 216 -18.06 -1.28 -10.37
N LYS A 217 -19.08 -0.87 -11.15
CA LYS A 217 -19.20 0.50 -11.66
C LYS A 217 -19.32 1.57 -10.59
N LYS A 218 -19.69 1.22 -9.34
CA LYS A 218 -19.72 2.18 -8.22
C LYS A 218 -18.37 2.89 -8.02
N TRP A 219 -17.27 2.23 -8.38
CA TRP A 219 -15.94 2.85 -8.35
C TRP A 219 -15.80 4.06 -9.26
N GLU A 220 -16.57 4.19 -10.35
CA GLU A 220 -16.56 5.38 -11.21
C GLU A 220 -17.00 6.62 -10.40
N THR A 221 -18.05 6.49 -9.60
CA THR A 221 -18.56 7.57 -8.73
C THR A 221 -17.59 7.87 -7.60
N VAL A 222 -17.07 6.84 -6.93
CA VAL A 222 -16.09 7.01 -5.84
C VAL A 222 -14.82 7.70 -6.36
N ARG A 223 -14.28 7.25 -7.50
CA ARG A 223 -13.13 7.86 -8.15
C ARG A 223 -13.36 9.33 -8.48
N MET A 224 -14.51 9.67 -9.05
CA MET A 224 -14.82 11.06 -9.41
C MET A 224 -14.93 11.96 -8.17
N ASN A 225 -15.57 11.49 -7.10
CA ASN A 225 -15.65 12.23 -5.85
C ASN A 225 -14.26 12.39 -5.19
N SER A 226 -13.44 11.34 -5.21
CA SER A 226 -12.06 11.39 -4.75
C SER A 226 -11.23 12.41 -5.52
N LEU A 227 -11.31 12.40 -6.86
CA LEU A 227 -10.64 13.37 -7.72
C LEU A 227 -11.05 14.81 -7.39
N ASN A 228 -12.35 15.07 -7.26
CA ASN A 228 -12.85 16.41 -6.90
C ASN A 228 -12.33 16.84 -5.53
N LEU A 229 -12.36 15.94 -4.54
CA LEU A 229 -11.88 16.25 -3.20
C LEU A 229 -10.36 16.53 -3.18
N MET A 230 -9.57 15.78 -3.96
CA MET A 230 -8.13 16.03 -4.11
C MET A 230 -7.87 17.41 -4.74
N LYS A 231 -8.63 17.80 -5.76
CA LYS A 231 -8.52 19.14 -6.38
C LYS A 231 -8.89 20.24 -5.40
N ASP A 232 -9.98 20.08 -4.67
CA ASP A 232 -10.44 21.03 -3.65
C ASP A 232 -9.47 21.16 -2.47
N SER A 233 -8.63 20.15 -2.24
CA SER A 233 -7.60 20.17 -1.20
C SER A 233 -6.38 21.04 -1.54
N SER A 234 -6.23 21.46 -2.79
CA SER A 234 -5.09 22.26 -3.26
C SER A 234 -5.01 23.61 -2.52
N LEU A 235 -3.81 23.96 -2.07
CA LEU A 235 -3.50 25.27 -1.48
C LEU A 235 -3.04 26.28 -2.53
N GLY A 236 -2.99 25.89 -3.81
CA GLY A 236 -2.56 26.74 -4.94
C GLY A 236 -1.05 26.99 -5.03
N ASN A 237 -0.29 26.71 -3.97
CA ASN A 237 1.16 26.86 -3.91
C ASN A 237 1.92 25.55 -4.23
N GLY A 238 1.23 24.48 -4.62
CA GLY A 238 1.81 23.17 -4.89
C GLY A 238 1.69 22.15 -3.76
N LEU A 239 1.17 22.57 -2.60
CA LEU A 239 0.84 21.73 -1.45
C LEU A 239 -0.67 21.45 -1.35
N PHE A 240 -1.04 20.45 -0.54
CA PHE A 240 -2.42 19.99 -0.37
C PHE A 240 -2.80 19.87 1.11
N ARG A 241 -4.05 20.20 1.44
CA ARG A 241 -4.64 19.87 2.74
C ARG A 241 -4.81 18.36 2.84
N GLY A 242 -4.23 17.74 3.87
CA GLY A 242 -4.18 16.28 3.96
C GLY A 242 -5.51 15.62 4.31
N ASN A 243 -6.35 16.24 5.17
CA ASN A 243 -7.48 15.58 5.80
C ASN A 243 -8.81 16.32 5.60
N TRP A 244 -9.85 15.56 5.32
CA TRP A 244 -11.22 16.03 5.18
C TRP A 244 -12.20 15.14 5.94
N ASN A 245 -13.26 15.74 6.46
CA ASN A 245 -14.38 15.06 7.09
C ASN A 245 -15.70 15.65 6.54
N PRO A 246 -16.71 14.83 6.20
CA PRO A 246 -17.98 15.32 5.64
C PRO A 246 -18.73 16.34 6.51
N SER A 247 -18.56 16.28 7.83
CA SER A 247 -19.24 17.15 8.79
C SER A 247 -18.50 18.47 9.02
N THR A 248 -17.17 18.48 8.94
CA THR A 248 -16.35 19.66 9.28
C THR A 248 -15.58 20.25 8.10
N GLY A 249 -15.57 19.59 6.95
CA GLY A 249 -14.75 19.97 5.80
C GLY A 249 -13.27 19.66 6.00
N PHE A 250 -12.39 20.40 5.32
CA PHE A 250 -10.95 20.28 5.49
C PHE A 250 -10.51 20.83 6.84
N SER A 251 -9.67 20.07 7.54
CA SER A 251 -9.06 20.51 8.79
C SER A 251 -7.64 21.04 8.55
N SER A 252 -7.30 22.17 9.17
CA SER A 252 -5.91 22.62 9.27
C SER A 252 -5.26 22.05 10.53
N THR A 253 -4.08 21.46 10.37
CA THR A 253 -3.22 21.02 11.48
C THR A 253 -2.08 22.03 11.73
N GLY A 254 -1.99 23.10 10.93
CA GLY A 254 -0.84 24.00 10.88
C GLY A 254 0.44 23.36 10.30
N LYS A 255 0.39 22.09 9.89
CA LYS A 255 1.50 21.32 9.33
C LYS A 255 1.06 20.51 8.12
N ILE A 256 1.74 20.69 7.00
CA ILE A 256 1.60 19.90 5.79
C ILE A 256 2.76 18.91 5.72
N ASN A 257 2.43 17.62 5.66
CA ASN A 257 3.40 16.56 5.43
C ASN A 257 3.71 16.49 3.92
N MET A 258 4.99 16.57 3.57
CA MET A 258 5.42 16.56 2.17
C MET A 258 5.15 15.21 1.49
N ILE A 259 5.21 14.08 2.22
CA ILE A 259 4.84 12.75 1.70
C ILE A 259 3.38 12.76 1.23
N ASP A 260 2.47 13.31 2.04
CA ASP A 260 1.05 13.35 1.70
C ASP A 260 0.77 14.24 0.48
N SER A 261 1.42 15.40 0.41
CA SER A 261 1.29 16.30 -0.74
C SER A 261 1.86 15.67 -2.02
N LEU A 262 3.01 15.00 -1.94
CA LEU A 262 3.63 14.35 -3.10
C LEU A 262 2.84 13.14 -3.58
N TYR A 263 2.28 12.33 -2.68
CA TYR A 263 1.38 11.25 -3.09
C TYR A 263 0.12 11.78 -3.77
N THR A 264 -0.47 12.83 -3.20
CA THR A 264 -1.66 13.48 -3.79
C THR A 264 -1.35 13.97 -5.20
N ALA A 265 -0.23 14.68 -5.38
CA ALA A 265 0.22 15.13 -6.70
C ALA A 265 0.54 13.98 -7.65
N LEU A 266 1.18 12.91 -7.17
CA LEU A 266 1.52 11.75 -8.00
C LEU A 266 0.26 11.07 -8.54
N TYR A 267 -0.74 10.80 -7.70
CA TYR A 267 -2.00 10.20 -8.16
C TYR A 267 -2.80 11.12 -9.09
N LEU A 268 -2.77 12.44 -8.87
CA LEU A 268 -3.35 13.41 -9.81
C LEU A 268 -2.63 13.35 -11.16
N ALA A 269 -1.29 13.33 -11.15
CA ALA A 269 -0.49 13.25 -12.36
C ALA A 269 -0.76 11.97 -13.15
N GLU A 270 -0.88 10.82 -12.48
CA GLU A 270 -1.21 9.52 -13.10
C GLU A 270 -2.52 9.56 -13.91
N GLU A 271 -3.47 10.40 -13.49
CA GLU A 271 -4.76 10.61 -14.17
C GLU A 271 -4.77 11.80 -15.14
N GLY A 272 -3.60 12.38 -15.42
CA GLY A 272 -3.44 13.47 -16.41
C GLY A 272 -3.81 14.86 -15.88
N GLU A 273 -4.01 15.01 -14.57
CA GLU A 273 -4.33 16.29 -13.96
C GLU A 273 -3.12 17.21 -13.87
N ASP A 274 -3.38 18.53 -13.77
CA ASP A 274 -2.33 19.53 -13.65
C ASP A 274 -1.71 19.53 -12.26
N VAL A 275 -0.38 19.38 -12.24
CA VAL A 275 0.47 19.37 -11.04
C VAL A 275 1.62 20.36 -11.17
N SER A 276 1.53 21.31 -12.10
CA SER A 276 2.57 22.30 -12.39
C SER A 276 2.92 23.14 -11.17
N ALA A 277 1.94 23.45 -10.31
CA ALA A 277 2.19 24.15 -9.04
C ALA A 277 3.09 23.34 -8.10
N THR A 278 2.90 22.02 -7.98
CA THR A 278 3.76 21.15 -7.17
C THR A 278 5.17 21.04 -7.75
N ILE A 279 5.30 20.92 -9.06
CA ILE A 279 6.62 20.92 -9.73
C ILE A 279 7.33 22.26 -9.49
N GLN A 280 6.62 23.37 -9.64
CA GLN A 280 7.16 24.70 -9.39
C GLN A 280 7.56 24.87 -7.92
N PHE A 281 6.77 24.37 -6.99
CA PHE A 281 7.09 24.34 -5.57
C PHE A 281 8.41 23.61 -5.33
N LEU A 282 8.57 22.39 -5.85
CA LEU A 282 9.82 21.62 -5.74
C LEU A 282 11.02 22.36 -6.32
N LYS A 283 10.89 22.99 -7.49
CA LYS A 283 11.95 23.81 -8.12
C LYS A 283 12.35 24.99 -7.23
N GLN A 284 11.36 25.70 -6.67
CA GLN A 284 11.60 26.84 -5.79
C GLN A 284 12.25 26.41 -4.48
N GLU A 285 11.76 25.34 -3.85
CA GLU A 285 12.32 24.81 -2.61
C GLU A 285 13.75 24.33 -2.80
N TRP A 286 14.01 23.59 -3.87
CA TRP A 286 15.36 23.14 -4.23
C TRP A 286 16.34 24.31 -4.37
N SER A 287 15.92 25.36 -5.09
CA SER A 287 16.74 26.56 -5.30
C SER A 287 16.95 27.38 -4.01
N ARG A 288 15.89 27.58 -3.21
CA ARG A 288 15.92 28.43 -2.01
C ARG A 288 16.65 27.75 -0.84
N ASN A 289 16.50 26.44 -0.70
CA ASN A 289 17.07 25.67 0.41
C ASN A 289 18.39 24.98 0.05
N LYS A 290 19.13 25.52 -0.92
CA LYS A 290 20.50 25.06 -1.29
C LYS A 290 20.55 23.56 -1.59
N GLY A 291 19.62 23.06 -2.40
CA GLY A 291 19.57 21.65 -2.79
C GLY A 291 18.93 20.75 -1.73
N LYS A 292 17.95 21.25 -0.99
CA LYS A 292 17.21 20.49 0.04
C LYS A 292 15.71 20.63 -0.12
N ILE A 293 14.97 19.58 0.25
CA ILE A 293 13.50 19.59 0.34
C ILE A 293 13.11 19.15 1.75
N PRO A 294 12.76 20.12 2.63
CA PRO A 294 12.20 19.82 3.95
C PRO A 294 10.96 18.93 3.90
N SER A 295 10.69 18.22 5.00
CA SER A 295 9.58 17.25 5.05
C SER A 295 8.26 17.83 5.58
N VAL A 296 8.31 18.99 6.26
CA VAL A 296 7.13 19.59 6.91
C VAL A 296 7.05 21.08 6.63
N TYR A 297 5.89 21.49 6.12
CA TYR A 297 5.58 22.87 5.73
C TYR A 297 4.37 23.41 6.48
N ALA A 298 4.13 24.71 6.42
CA ALA A 298 2.82 25.31 6.73
C ALA A 298 1.96 25.41 5.47
N GLU A 299 0.68 25.75 5.65
CA GLU A 299 -0.24 25.94 4.51
C GLU A 299 0.21 27.05 3.54
N ASP A 300 0.92 28.07 4.03
CA ASP A 300 1.48 29.14 3.21
C ASP A 300 2.74 28.72 2.43
N GLY A 301 3.25 27.50 2.65
CA GLY A 301 4.45 26.96 2.03
C GLY A 301 5.75 27.28 2.79
N SER A 302 5.68 27.93 3.95
CA SER A 302 6.86 28.16 4.80
C SER A 302 7.34 26.85 5.46
N VAL A 303 8.65 26.66 5.55
CA VAL A 303 9.26 25.49 6.21
C VAL A 303 8.93 25.52 7.71
N ARG A 304 8.44 24.39 8.24
CA ARG A 304 8.18 24.20 9.67
C ARG A 304 9.21 23.33 10.35
N GLU A 305 9.67 22.30 9.66
CA GLU A 305 10.71 21.39 10.16
C GLU A 305 11.68 21.10 9.02
N GLU A 306 12.98 21.33 9.27
CA GLU A 306 14.03 21.32 8.24
C GLU A 306 14.56 19.92 7.90
N PHE A 307 14.09 18.87 8.60
CA PHE A 307 14.59 17.53 8.37
C PHE A 307 14.15 17.00 6.98
N GLU A 308 15.03 16.24 6.37
CA GLU A 308 14.87 15.64 5.06
C GLU A 308 14.51 14.14 5.22
N SER A 309 13.77 13.57 4.28
CA SER A 309 13.40 12.14 4.28
C SER A 309 13.68 11.51 2.91
N PRO A 310 14.26 10.30 2.87
CA PRO A 310 14.42 9.55 1.62
C PRO A 310 13.11 9.36 0.86
N SER A 311 12.00 9.08 1.55
CA SER A 311 10.68 8.94 0.91
C SER A 311 10.18 10.22 0.25
N VAL A 312 10.46 11.39 0.83
CA VAL A 312 10.11 12.69 0.22
C VAL A 312 10.83 12.84 -1.11
N TYR A 313 12.13 12.55 -1.14
CA TYR A 313 12.89 12.57 -2.39
C TYR A 313 12.41 11.53 -3.38
N ALA A 314 12.15 10.30 -2.94
CA ALA A 314 11.72 9.22 -3.82
C ALA A 314 10.38 9.53 -4.51
N LEU A 315 9.41 10.05 -3.77
CA LEU A 315 8.12 10.47 -4.32
C LEU A 315 8.27 11.66 -5.26
N ALA A 316 9.10 12.65 -4.92
CA ALA A 316 9.39 13.78 -5.80
C ALA A 316 10.06 13.34 -7.11
N VAL A 317 11.05 12.43 -7.04
CA VAL A 317 11.71 11.85 -8.23
C VAL A 317 10.69 11.13 -9.11
N ARG A 318 9.82 10.29 -8.53
CA ARG A 318 8.78 9.58 -9.28
C ARG A 318 7.81 10.53 -9.97
N LEU A 319 7.35 11.59 -9.27
CA LEU A 319 6.50 12.62 -9.85
C LEU A 319 7.19 13.35 -11.02
N LEU A 320 8.44 13.76 -10.84
CA LEU A 320 9.19 14.49 -11.85
C LEU A 320 9.51 13.62 -13.07
N GLN A 321 9.88 12.36 -12.86
CA GLN A 321 10.06 11.39 -13.94
C GLN A 321 8.77 11.17 -14.73
N TYR A 322 7.63 11.07 -14.03
CA TYR A 322 6.32 10.93 -14.68
C TYR A 322 5.93 12.18 -15.52
N LYS A 323 6.47 13.35 -15.18
CA LYS A 323 6.22 14.63 -15.86
C LYS A 323 7.37 15.11 -16.75
N ASP A 324 8.31 14.20 -17.08
CA ASP A 324 9.48 14.46 -17.93
C ASP A 324 10.42 15.58 -17.45
N GLU A 325 10.43 15.86 -16.14
CA GLU A 325 11.29 16.85 -15.48
C GLU A 325 12.65 16.24 -15.07
N HIS A 326 13.35 15.66 -16.05
CA HIS A 326 14.50 14.79 -15.82
C HIS A 326 15.68 15.44 -15.09
N GLU A 327 15.98 16.72 -15.35
CA GLU A 327 17.14 17.39 -14.73
C GLU A 327 16.98 17.50 -13.21
N LEU A 328 15.82 17.98 -12.74
CA LEU A 328 15.56 18.08 -11.30
C LEU A 328 15.41 16.69 -10.67
N ALA A 329 14.82 15.73 -11.40
CA ALA A 329 14.71 14.35 -10.93
C ALA A 329 16.09 13.74 -10.63
N GLU A 330 17.08 13.91 -11.51
CA GLU A 330 18.43 13.40 -11.29
C GLU A 330 19.15 14.11 -10.12
N GLN A 331 18.96 15.42 -9.98
CA GLN A 331 19.51 16.17 -8.84
C GLN A 331 18.93 15.69 -7.49
N LEU A 332 17.62 15.49 -7.42
CA LEU A 332 16.94 14.96 -6.24
C LEU A 332 17.35 13.51 -5.97
N LYS A 333 17.49 12.69 -7.02
CA LYS A 333 17.96 11.31 -6.91
C LYS A 333 19.38 11.25 -6.33
N HIS A 334 20.28 12.12 -6.78
CA HIS A 334 21.62 12.23 -6.20
C HIS A 334 21.58 12.60 -4.71
N ARG A 335 20.77 13.60 -4.33
CA ARG A 335 20.61 13.99 -2.92
C ARG A 335 20.00 12.88 -2.07
N MET A 336 19.03 12.14 -2.62
CA MET A 336 18.44 10.98 -1.98
C MET A 336 19.49 9.92 -1.68
N TYR A 337 20.26 9.45 -2.67
CA TYR A 337 21.26 8.41 -2.44
C TYR A 337 22.42 8.85 -1.53
N ALA A 338 22.61 10.15 -1.30
CA ALA A 338 23.56 10.63 -0.28
C ALA A 338 23.16 10.23 1.16
N PHE A 339 21.91 9.84 1.41
CA PHE A 339 21.45 9.27 2.68
C PHE A 339 21.72 7.76 2.82
N ALA A 340 22.03 7.06 1.72
CA ALA A 340 22.33 5.63 1.77
C ALA A 340 23.74 5.39 2.32
N VAL A 341 23.93 4.29 3.05
CA VAL A 341 25.25 3.85 3.53
C VAL A 341 26.12 3.48 2.33
N GLN A 342 27.17 4.28 2.08
CA GLN A 342 27.99 4.17 0.86
C GLN A 342 29.16 3.20 0.96
N HIS A 343 29.53 2.75 2.16
CA HIS A 343 30.73 1.93 2.36
C HIS A 343 30.45 0.44 2.06
N PRO A 344 31.06 -0.17 1.02
CA PRO A 344 30.75 -1.56 0.62
C PRO A 344 31.11 -2.63 1.66
N SER A 345 31.97 -2.28 2.63
CA SER A 345 32.34 -3.14 3.76
C SER A 345 31.37 -3.05 4.94
N SER A 346 30.45 -2.07 4.95
CA SER A 346 29.43 -1.95 5.99
C SER A 346 28.40 -3.07 5.83
N PRO A 347 27.95 -3.71 6.93
CA PRO A 347 26.83 -4.64 6.87
C PRO A 347 25.55 -3.96 6.35
N ASN A 348 25.42 -2.64 6.50
CA ASN A 348 24.26 -1.86 6.09
C ASN A 348 24.41 -1.24 4.69
N TYR A 349 25.43 -1.62 3.91
CA TYR A 349 25.71 -1.04 2.60
C TYR A 349 24.47 -1.00 1.70
N GLY A 350 24.20 0.15 1.08
CA GLY A 350 23.04 0.39 0.23
C GLY A 350 21.76 0.76 0.98
N GLY A 351 21.65 0.43 2.27
CA GLY A 351 20.50 0.78 3.09
C GLY A 351 20.49 2.25 3.53
N PHE A 352 19.31 2.80 3.76
CA PHE A 352 19.09 4.12 4.34
C PHE A 352 18.92 3.95 5.85
N VAL A 353 20.04 3.94 6.58
CA VAL A 353 20.09 3.64 8.02
C VAL A 353 20.58 4.86 8.77
N GLU A 354 19.87 5.25 9.83
CA GLU A 354 20.35 6.23 10.79
C GLU A 354 21.42 5.58 11.66
N GLU A 355 22.70 5.87 11.37
CA GLU A 355 23.84 5.24 12.05
C GLU A 355 23.88 5.53 13.55
N LYS A 356 23.29 6.66 14.00
CA LYS A 356 23.28 7.03 15.42
C LYS A 356 22.57 6.00 16.30
N ASP A 357 21.48 5.43 15.79
CA ASP A 357 20.63 4.53 16.58
C ASP A 357 20.28 3.23 15.85
N ASN A 358 20.89 3.01 14.68
CA ASN A 358 20.71 1.85 13.80
C ASN A 358 19.24 1.61 13.43
N SER A 359 18.45 2.68 13.31
CA SER A 359 17.09 2.61 12.80
C SER A 359 17.07 2.72 11.28
N ALA A 360 16.16 1.97 10.65
CA ALA A 360 15.86 2.07 9.24
C ALA A 360 14.40 1.72 9.05
N TYR A 361 13.63 2.58 8.37
CA TYR A 361 12.21 2.36 8.15
C TYR A 361 11.99 1.71 6.79
N SER A 362 11.15 0.68 6.71
CA SER A 362 10.88 -0.03 5.46
C SER A 362 10.30 0.89 4.39
N PHE A 363 9.43 1.83 4.78
CA PHE A 363 8.82 2.78 3.87
C PHE A 363 9.86 3.59 3.08
N ASP A 364 10.89 4.11 3.76
CA ASP A 364 12.00 4.82 3.09
C ASP A 364 12.74 3.93 2.09
N GLN A 365 13.09 2.70 2.48
CA GLN A 365 13.79 1.79 1.57
C GLN A 365 12.94 1.47 0.33
N LEU A 366 11.67 1.16 0.55
CA LEU A 366 10.77 0.67 -0.50
C LEU A 366 10.37 1.77 -1.48
N GLN A 367 10.22 3.01 -0.99
CA GLN A 367 10.00 4.15 -1.87
C GLN A 367 11.21 4.42 -2.76
N VAL A 368 12.42 4.31 -2.20
CA VAL A 368 13.65 4.47 -2.99
C VAL A 368 13.77 3.36 -4.05
N LEU A 369 13.45 2.11 -3.73
CA LEU A 369 13.45 1.01 -4.71
C LEU A 369 12.55 1.31 -5.91
N LEU A 370 11.39 1.93 -5.69
CA LEU A 370 10.49 2.36 -6.77
C LEU A 370 11.09 3.45 -7.69
N THR A 371 12.25 4.03 -7.36
CA THR A 371 13.00 4.96 -8.23
C THR A 371 14.11 4.29 -9.05
N GLU A 372 14.40 3.02 -8.77
CA GLU A 372 15.42 2.22 -9.47
C GLU A 372 14.87 1.54 -10.73
N ILE A 373 13.56 1.62 -10.94
CA ILE A 373 12.89 1.07 -12.12
C ILE A 373 13.40 1.82 -13.36
N ASN A 374 13.90 1.07 -14.34
CA ASN A 374 14.38 1.65 -15.58
C ASN A 374 13.19 2.01 -16.49
N PRO A 375 12.96 3.29 -16.85
CA PRO A 375 11.85 3.67 -17.73
C PRO A 375 11.95 3.09 -19.14
N ALA A 376 13.12 2.57 -19.54
CA ALA A 376 13.42 2.08 -20.88
C ALA A 376 12.72 0.77 -21.30
N GLY A 377 11.70 0.32 -20.55
CA GLY A 377 10.99 -0.94 -20.77
C GLY A 377 9.51 -0.83 -21.14
N LYS A 378 9.01 0.35 -21.53
CA LYS A 378 7.67 0.51 -22.12
C LYS A 378 7.73 0.85 -23.59
#